data_AF-A0A7X7AXP2-F1
#
_entry.id   AF-A0A7X7AXP2-F1
#
_cell.length_a   1.000
_cell.length_b   1.000
_cell.length_c   1.000
_cell.angle_alpha   90.00
_cell.angle_beta   90.00
_cell.angle_gamma   90.00
#
_symmetry.space_group_name_H-M   'P 1'
#
loop_
_entity.id
_entity.type
_entity.pdbx_description
1 polymer ?
#
loop_
_entity_poly.entity_id
_entity_poly.type
_entity_poly.pdbx_seq_one_letter_code
_entity_poly.pdbx_strand_id
1 'polypeptide(L)'
;MGVDRFDGKEIDYLIDVMQSGNLAGRADRYHGKLERAFAEAYGVKHAIAANAAMSLLISAVYAAGAGAGDEVICDPLVQFHAIAALWQNAHPTFADVCPDTWLMDPQSARANITPQTKAICCTHLWGLPAEVDTLRQIADEHQIVLIEDCAHAMFLPYQGKYAGTWGHIGVFSFCQGKHMTTGDGGIALTNDDTLAERIRSVTCFGESPLELATVFRMTEMQAAVALAQLERVKGYIEEYQRAYAHLSAAIEGCA
;
A
#
# COMPACT_ATOMS: atom_id res chain seq x y z
N MET A 1 -9.53 -9.44 -12.37
CA MET A 1 -8.30 -8.82 -12.92
C MET A 1 -8.68 -7.42 -13.39
N GLY A 2 -7.82 -6.44 -13.10
CA GLY A 2 -8.03 -5.00 -13.28
C GLY A 2 -8.62 -4.61 -14.64
N VAL A 3 -9.42 -3.54 -14.63
CA VAL A 3 -10.02 -2.99 -15.83
C VAL A 3 -9.08 -1.91 -16.36
N ASP A 4 -8.27 -2.27 -17.35
CA ASP A 4 -7.31 -1.36 -17.98
C ASP A 4 -8.05 -0.41 -18.93
N ARG A 5 -8.57 0.69 -18.38
CA ARG A 5 -9.30 1.72 -19.13
C ARG A 5 -8.51 3.03 -19.13
N PHE A 6 -8.00 3.39 -20.31
CA PHE A 6 -7.38 4.68 -20.60
C PHE A 6 -8.35 5.46 -21.50
N ASP A 7 -9.05 6.45 -20.98
CA ASP A 7 -10.14 7.14 -21.69
C ASP A 7 -9.81 8.58 -22.12
N GLY A 8 -8.53 8.97 -22.04
CA GLY A 8 -7.98 10.10 -22.78
C GLY A 8 -7.23 11.09 -21.91
N LYS A 9 -7.69 11.32 -20.67
CA LYS A 9 -6.99 12.23 -19.74
C LYS A 9 -5.56 11.78 -19.45
N GLU A 10 -5.31 10.47 -19.42
CA GLU A 10 -3.98 9.92 -19.24
C GLU A 10 -3.04 10.34 -20.37
N ILE A 11 -3.53 10.28 -21.62
CA ILE A 11 -2.76 10.69 -22.80
C ILE A 11 -2.46 12.19 -22.75
N ASP A 12 -3.46 13.02 -22.42
CA ASP A 12 -3.28 14.47 -22.34
C ASP A 12 -2.23 14.84 -21.29
N TYR A 13 -2.27 14.22 -20.10
CA TYR A 13 -1.27 14.47 -19.06
C TYR A 13 0.11 13.95 -19.46
N LEU A 14 0.20 12.80 -20.15
CA LEU A 14 1.48 12.31 -20.69
C LEU A 14 2.07 13.27 -21.73
N ILE A 15 1.26 13.85 -22.60
CA ILE A 15 1.70 14.87 -23.57
C ILE A 15 2.24 16.10 -22.83
N ASP A 16 1.54 16.60 -21.81
CA ASP A 16 2.02 17.73 -21.00
C ASP A 16 3.36 17.44 -20.31
N VAL A 17 3.52 16.25 -19.73
CA VAL A 17 4.78 15.80 -19.14
C VAL A 17 5.90 15.82 -20.18
N MET A 18 5.67 15.23 -21.36
CA MET A 18 6.66 15.17 -22.43
C MET A 18 7.02 16.55 -22.99
N GLN A 19 6.04 17.41 -23.22
CA GLN A 19 6.26 18.78 -23.71
C GLN A 19 7.05 19.63 -22.73
N SER A 20 6.91 19.36 -21.44
CA SER A 20 7.64 20.09 -20.42
C SER A 20 9.11 19.71 -20.26
N GLY A 21 9.53 18.58 -20.84
CA GLY A 21 10.90 18.07 -20.77
C GLY A 21 11.35 17.58 -19.38
N ASN A 22 10.43 17.42 -18.42
CA ASN A 22 10.75 16.95 -17.06
C ASN A 22 10.01 15.65 -16.72
N LEU A 23 10.76 14.54 -16.66
CA LEU A 23 10.21 13.20 -16.44
C LEU A 23 10.37 12.70 -14.99
N ALA A 24 11.22 13.35 -14.21
CA ALA A 24 11.49 12.98 -12.82
C ALA A 24 10.42 13.56 -11.89
N GLY A 25 9.96 12.79 -10.89
CA GLY A 25 8.91 13.24 -9.97
C GLY A 25 9.22 14.57 -9.28
N ARG A 26 8.26 15.50 -9.29
CA ARG A 26 8.36 16.82 -8.66
C ARG A 26 7.16 17.18 -7.77
N ALA A 27 7.45 17.80 -6.62
CA ALA A 27 6.44 18.23 -5.65
C ALA A 27 5.46 19.30 -6.19
N ASP A 28 5.91 20.11 -7.15
CA ASP A 28 5.12 21.18 -7.78
C ASP A 28 4.34 20.72 -9.04
N ARG A 29 4.43 19.43 -9.41
CA ARG A 29 3.78 18.88 -10.62
C ARG A 29 2.95 17.62 -10.34
N TYR A 30 2.86 16.67 -11.29
CA TYR A 30 1.92 15.55 -11.20
C TYR A 30 2.23 14.66 -10.01
N HIS A 31 3.51 14.43 -9.68
CA HIS A 31 3.89 13.67 -8.49
C HIS A 31 3.31 14.28 -7.21
N GLY A 32 3.57 15.57 -6.96
CA GLY A 32 3.02 16.23 -5.77
C GLY A 32 1.49 16.39 -5.80
N LYS A 33 0.88 16.58 -6.98
CA LYS A 33 -0.58 16.62 -7.12
C LYS A 33 -1.22 15.28 -6.78
N LEU A 34 -0.63 14.18 -7.25
CA LEU A 34 -1.06 12.82 -6.94
C LEU A 34 -1.04 12.56 -5.43
N GLU A 35 0.08 12.85 -4.78
CA GLU A 35 0.21 12.66 -3.33
C GLU A 35 -0.86 13.44 -2.56
N ARG A 36 -1.06 14.72 -2.90
CA ARG A 36 -2.11 15.54 -2.27
C ARG A 36 -3.52 14.99 -2.52
N ALA A 37 -3.82 14.60 -3.76
CA ALA A 37 -5.14 14.08 -4.12
C ALA A 37 -5.45 12.75 -3.42
N PHE A 38 -4.47 11.85 -3.27
CA PHE A 38 -4.64 10.61 -2.52
C PHE A 38 -4.82 10.85 -1.02
N ALA A 39 -4.00 11.75 -0.44
CA ALA A 39 -4.11 12.11 0.97
C ALA A 39 -5.50 12.68 1.29
N GLU A 40 -6.00 13.59 0.44
CA GLU A 40 -7.36 14.15 0.54
C GLU A 40 -8.44 13.06 0.38
N ALA A 41 -8.31 12.19 -0.62
CA ALA A 41 -9.31 11.16 -0.92
C ALA A 41 -9.48 10.13 0.22
N TYR A 42 -8.41 9.86 0.98
CA TYR A 42 -8.42 8.96 2.14
C TYR A 42 -8.55 9.69 3.49
N GLY A 43 -8.48 11.02 3.51
CA GLY A 43 -8.53 11.82 4.74
C GLY A 43 -7.32 11.60 5.66
N VAL A 44 -6.12 11.42 5.08
CA VAL A 44 -4.86 11.23 5.82
C VAL A 44 -3.92 12.41 5.61
N LYS A 45 -2.93 12.58 6.49
CA LYS A 45 -1.96 13.68 6.39
C LYS A 45 -0.97 13.50 5.25
N HIS A 46 -0.46 12.28 5.07
CA HIS A 46 0.64 12.01 4.13
C HIS A 46 0.27 10.91 3.16
N ALA A 47 0.61 11.15 1.90
CA ALA A 47 0.71 10.12 0.88
C ALA A 47 2.10 10.23 0.21
N ILE A 48 2.76 9.09 0.00
CA ILE A 48 4.11 9.00 -0.55
C ILE A 48 4.11 8.09 -1.76
N ALA A 49 4.33 8.66 -2.95
CA ALA A 49 4.30 7.92 -4.21
C ALA A 49 5.67 7.30 -4.53
N ALA A 50 5.66 6.07 -5.06
CA ALA A 50 6.87 5.37 -5.48
C ALA A 50 6.68 4.60 -6.80
N ASN A 51 7.80 4.20 -7.39
CA ASN A 51 7.85 3.45 -8.65
C ASN A 51 7.10 2.11 -8.61
N ALA A 52 6.91 1.49 -7.44
CA ALA A 52 6.15 0.26 -7.25
C ALA A 52 5.70 0.09 -5.78
N ALA A 53 4.65 -0.70 -5.54
CA ALA A 53 4.21 -1.06 -4.19
C ALA A 53 5.26 -1.84 -3.39
N MET A 54 6.02 -2.73 -4.05
CA MET A 54 7.09 -3.49 -3.38
C MET A 54 8.15 -2.56 -2.79
N SER A 55 8.51 -1.51 -3.50
CA SER A 55 9.42 -0.48 -3.02
C SER A 55 8.88 0.23 -1.77
N LEU A 56 7.57 0.41 -1.66
CA LEU A 56 6.93 0.99 -0.48
C LEU A 56 6.82 0.01 0.67
N LEU A 57 6.57 -1.28 0.43
CA LEU A 57 6.62 -2.30 1.49
C LEU A 57 8.04 -2.39 2.09
N ILE A 58 9.07 -2.41 1.23
CA ILE A 58 10.48 -2.33 1.64
C ILE A 58 10.73 -1.07 2.48
N SER A 59 10.23 0.08 2.03
CA SER A 59 10.39 1.37 2.72
C SER A 59 9.61 1.43 4.04
N ALA A 60 8.44 0.79 4.11
CA ALA A 60 7.60 0.74 5.31
C ALA A 60 8.24 -0.12 6.41
N VAL A 61 8.81 -1.28 6.04
CA VAL A 61 9.57 -2.13 6.96
C VAL A 61 10.81 -1.40 7.49
N TYR A 62 11.53 -0.68 6.62
CA TYR A 62 12.62 0.21 7.06
C TYR A 62 12.13 1.32 8.00
N ALA A 63 11.00 1.95 7.67
CA ALA A 63 10.42 3.01 8.48
C ALA A 63 10.00 2.51 9.88
N ALA A 64 9.55 1.26 9.98
CA ALA A 64 9.29 0.56 11.24
C ALA A 64 10.56 0.28 12.07
N GLY A 65 11.74 0.51 11.51
CA GLY A 65 13.02 0.34 12.21
C GLY A 65 13.49 -1.11 12.26
N ALA A 66 12.96 -2.00 11.39
CA ALA A 66 13.43 -3.36 11.28
C ALA A 66 14.77 -3.43 10.52
N GLY A 67 15.70 -4.19 11.07
CA GLY A 67 16.98 -4.51 10.44
C GLY A 67 17.51 -5.89 10.81
N ALA A 68 18.82 -6.06 10.75
CA ALA A 68 19.47 -7.31 11.11
C ALA A 68 19.20 -7.71 12.57
N GLY A 69 18.64 -8.91 12.77
CA GLY A 69 18.29 -9.44 14.09
C GLY A 69 16.90 -9.05 14.59
N ASP A 70 16.16 -8.23 13.84
CA ASP A 70 14.76 -7.91 14.11
C ASP A 70 13.82 -8.86 13.35
N GLU A 71 12.56 -8.90 13.79
CA GLU A 71 11.51 -9.73 13.21
C GLU A 71 10.37 -8.88 12.62
N VAL A 72 9.80 -9.36 11.51
CA VAL A 72 8.59 -8.80 10.88
C VAL A 72 7.57 -9.92 10.75
N ILE A 73 6.41 -9.74 11.36
CA ILE A 73 5.30 -10.70 11.27
C ILE A 73 4.61 -10.52 9.92
N CYS A 74 4.50 -11.60 9.15
CA CYS A 74 3.95 -11.65 7.80
C CYS A 74 2.78 -12.64 7.74
N ASP A 75 1.84 -12.44 6.81
CA ASP A 75 0.95 -13.53 6.40
C ASP A 75 1.71 -14.54 5.48
N PRO A 76 1.26 -15.81 5.43
CA PRO A 76 1.92 -16.88 4.70
C PRO A 76 1.42 -17.04 3.25
N LEU A 77 0.42 -16.26 2.83
CA LEU A 77 -0.24 -16.45 1.53
C LEU A 77 0.37 -15.61 0.43
N VAL A 78 0.70 -14.35 0.71
CA VAL A 78 1.40 -13.48 -0.25
C VAL A 78 2.81 -13.19 0.25
N GLN A 79 3.82 -13.54 -0.56
CA GLN A 79 5.22 -13.58 -0.09
C GLN A 79 5.86 -12.19 0.01
N PHE A 80 5.13 -11.12 -0.36
CA PHE A 80 5.65 -9.76 -0.51
C PHE A 80 6.18 -9.18 0.81
N HIS A 81 5.51 -9.46 1.93
CA HIS A 81 5.95 -9.01 3.26
C HIS A 81 7.27 -9.66 3.67
N ALA A 82 7.40 -10.97 3.44
CA ALA A 82 8.63 -11.68 3.74
C ALA A 82 9.80 -11.18 2.88
N ILE A 83 9.55 -10.88 1.60
CA ILE A 83 10.55 -10.27 0.71
C ILE A 83 10.96 -8.87 1.24
N ALA A 84 10.01 -8.05 1.67
CA ALA A 84 10.30 -6.73 2.23
C ALA A 84 11.12 -6.81 3.53
N ALA A 85 10.83 -7.79 4.41
CA ALA A 85 11.61 -8.07 5.61
C ALA A 85 13.06 -8.47 5.28
N LEU A 86 13.23 -9.42 4.36
CA LEU A 86 14.54 -9.88 3.92
C LEU A 86 15.37 -8.78 3.27
N TRP A 87 14.74 -7.83 2.56
CA TRP A 87 15.44 -6.68 1.99
C TRP A 87 16.11 -5.80 3.05
N GLN A 88 15.55 -5.76 4.27
CA GLN A 88 16.13 -5.06 5.42
C GLN A 88 17.06 -5.95 6.26
N ASN A 89 17.32 -7.19 5.83
CA ASN A 89 17.98 -8.24 6.63
C ASN A 89 17.22 -8.63 7.90
N ALA A 90 15.92 -8.32 7.98
CA ALA A 90 15.06 -8.76 9.07
C ALA A 90 14.55 -10.19 8.83
N HIS A 91 14.18 -10.88 9.91
CA HIS A 91 13.64 -12.23 9.88
C HIS A 91 12.11 -12.20 9.67
N PRO A 92 11.57 -12.79 8.58
CA PRO A 92 10.13 -12.92 8.42
C PRO A 92 9.60 -14.05 9.32
N THR A 93 8.70 -13.70 10.23
CA THR A 93 7.96 -14.64 11.09
C THR A 93 6.54 -14.74 10.57
N PHE A 94 5.99 -15.95 10.41
CA PHE A 94 4.66 -16.13 9.80
C PHE A 94 3.58 -16.32 10.86
N ALA A 95 2.54 -15.49 10.79
CA ALA A 95 1.30 -15.67 11.54
C ALA A 95 0.28 -16.38 10.65
N ASP A 96 -0.44 -17.36 11.20
CA ASP A 96 -1.42 -18.14 10.46
C ASP A 96 -2.65 -17.30 10.04
N VAL A 97 -3.49 -17.86 9.17
CA VAL A 97 -4.68 -17.21 8.62
C VAL A 97 -5.96 -17.88 9.10
N CYS A 98 -7.04 -17.10 9.18
CA CYS A 98 -8.38 -17.64 9.42
C CYS A 98 -8.83 -18.46 8.19
N PRO A 99 -9.32 -19.70 8.37
CA PRO A 99 -9.60 -20.62 7.26
C PRO A 99 -10.78 -20.21 6.36
N ASP A 100 -11.66 -19.34 6.85
CA ASP A 100 -12.84 -18.84 6.16
C ASP A 100 -12.55 -17.57 5.33
N THR A 101 -11.67 -16.70 5.82
CA THR A 101 -11.33 -15.42 5.19
C THR A 101 -9.99 -15.44 4.46
N TRP A 102 -9.08 -16.35 4.84
CA TRP A 102 -7.69 -16.38 4.40
C TRP A 102 -6.90 -15.12 4.78
N LEU A 103 -7.38 -14.37 5.78
CA LEU A 103 -6.72 -13.18 6.32
C LEU A 103 -5.98 -13.54 7.59
N MET A 104 -4.94 -12.78 7.92
CA MET A 104 -4.13 -13.00 9.13
C MET A 104 -5.01 -13.08 10.38
N ASP A 105 -4.87 -14.15 11.15
CA ASP A 105 -5.51 -14.31 12.46
C ASP A 105 -4.80 -13.39 13.48
N PRO A 106 -5.51 -12.42 14.09
CA PRO A 106 -4.91 -11.54 15.10
C PRO A 106 -4.33 -12.29 16.30
N GLN A 107 -4.91 -13.44 16.69
CA GLN A 107 -4.37 -14.24 17.81
C GLN A 107 -3.07 -14.93 17.42
N SER A 108 -3.01 -15.49 16.21
CA SER A 108 -1.75 -16.03 15.66
C SER A 108 -0.68 -14.94 15.54
N ALA A 109 -1.04 -13.74 15.08
CA ALA A 109 -0.12 -12.60 15.05
C ALA A 109 0.41 -12.26 16.46
N ARG A 110 -0.49 -12.12 17.45
CA ARG A 110 -0.12 -11.85 18.85
C ARG A 110 0.80 -12.92 19.43
N ALA A 111 0.53 -14.20 19.16
CA ALA A 111 1.31 -15.32 19.68
C ALA A 111 2.75 -15.37 19.12
N ASN A 112 2.98 -14.80 17.93
CA ASN A 112 4.29 -14.74 17.28
C ASN A 112 5.11 -13.49 17.65
N ILE A 113 4.59 -12.59 18.50
CA ILE A 113 5.34 -11.41 18.93
C ILE A 113 6.46 -11.81 19.90
N THR A 114 7.66 -11.32 19.62
CA THR A 114 8.87 -11.47 20.43
C THR A 114 9.44 -10.09 20.77
N PRO A 115 10.45 -9.99 21.65
CA PRO A 115 11.16 -8.73 21.88
C PRO A 115 11.90 -8.19 20.63
N GLN A 116 12.09 -9.02 19.59
CA GLN A 116 12.73 -8.64 18.32
C GLN A 116 11.72 -8.13 17.30
N THR A 117 10.41 -8.30 17.52
CA THR A 117 9.39 -7.87 16.57
C THR A 117 9.36 -6.35 16.43
N LYS A 118 9.37 -5.87 15.18
CA LYS A 118 9.28 -4.44 14.84
C LYS A 118 8.02 -4.07 14.09
N ALA A 119 7.46 -5.00 13.36
CA ALA A 119 6.26 -4.76 12.58
C ALA A 119 5.38 -5.99 12.42
N ILE A 120 4.09 -5.74 12.21
CA ILE A 120 3.12 -6.68 11.65
C ILE A 120 2.74 -6.16 10.27
N CYS A 121 2.82 -7.00 9.25
CA CYS A 121 2.39 -6.71 7.89
C CYS A 121 1.19 -7.61 7.56
N CYS A 122 0.01 -7.01 7.37
CA CYS A 122 -1.21 -7.75 7.02
C CYS A 122 -1.74 -7.35 5.64
N THR A 123 -2.18 -8.33 4.84
CA THR A 123 -2.83 -8.07 3.54
C THR A 123 -4.35 -8.04 3.67
N HIS A 124 -4.97 -7.06 3.02
CA HIS A 124 -6.41 -7.09 2.74
C HIS A 124 -6.65 -7.89 1.45
N LEU A 125 -6.77 -9.21 1.57
CA LEU A 125 -6.75 -10.11 0.42
C LEU A 125 -8.06 -10.04 -0.37
N TRP A 126 -7.96 -9.93 -1.70
CA TRP A 126 -9.10 -9.98 -2.64
C TRP A 126 -10.27 -9.03 -2.35
N GLY A 127 -9.99 -7.88 -1.74
CA GLY A 127 -11.02 -6.91 -1.37
C GLY A 127 -11.77 -7.25 -0.08
N LEU A 128 -11.28 -8.22 0.70
CA LEU A 128 -11.76 -8.51 2.05
C LEU A 128 -10.88 -7.77 3.07
N PRO A 129 -11.47 -7.07 4.05
CA PRO A 129 -10.71 -6.34 5.05
C PRO A 129 -10.22 -7.27 6.16
N ALA A 130 -8.91 -7.28 6.43
CA ALA A 130 -8.38 -7.91 7.64
C ALA A 130 -8.93 -7.22 8.90
N GLU A 131 -8.87 -7.89 10.05
CA GLU A 131 -9.28 -7.38 11.37
C GLU A 131 -8.27 -6.33 11.90
N VAL A 132 -8.10 -5.26 11.14
CA VAL A 132 -7.06 -4.25 11.35
C VAL A 132 -7.29 -3.39 12.58
N ASP A 133 -8.51 -3.33 13.09
CA ASP A 133 -8.82 -2.75 14.40
C ASP A 133 -8.16 -3.56 15.53
N THR A 134 -8.34 -4.88 15.51
CA THR A 134 -7.72 -5.79 16.48
C THR A 134 -6.20 -5.84 16.32
N LEU A 135 -5.70 -5.95 15.08
CA LEU A 135 -4.26 -5.92 14.80
C LEU A 135 -3.63 -4.59 15.22
N ARG A 136 -4.35 -3.47 15.05
CA ARG A 136 -3.85 -2.16 15.47
C ARG A 136 -3.73 -2.09 16.98
N GLN A 137 -4.73 -2.56 17.72
CA GLN A 137 -4.67 -2.64 19.17
C GLN A 137 -3.47 -3.48 19.65
N ILE A 138 -3.25 -4.65 19.03
CA ILE A 138 -2.09 -5.50 19.33
C ILE A 138 -0.79 -4.73 19.09
N ALA A 139 -0.66 -4.08 17.93
CA ALA A 139 0.54 -3.34 17.57
C ALA A 139 0.84 -2.22 18.58
N ASP A 140 -0.18 -1.52 19.07
CA ASP A 140 -0.06 -0.46 20.07
C ASP A 140 0.37 -0.97 21.45
N GLU A 141 -0.23 -2.06 21.91
CA GLU A 141 0.12 -2.72 23.18
C GLU A 141 1.60 -3.15 23.22
N HIS A 142 2.14 -3.53 22.06
CA HIS A 142 3.52 -4.00 21.92
C HIS A 142 4.49 -2.94 21.36
N GLN A 143 4.02 -1.73 21.08
CA GLN A 143 4.82 -0.62 20.53
C GLN A 143 5.53 -0.97 19.21
N ILE A 144 4.85 -1.70 18.32
CA ILE A 144 5.33 -2.10 16.99
C ILE A 144 4.48 -1.48 15.88
N VAL A 145 5.01 -1.46 14.66
CA VAL A 145 4.33 -0.84 13.51
C VAL A 145 3.40 -1.84 12.81
N LEU A 146 2.12 -1.50 12.70
CA LEU A 146 1.18 -2.17 11.80
C LEU A 146 1.27 -1.57 10.39
N ILE A 147 1.61 -2.40 9.40
CA ILE A 147 1.64 -2.09 7.97
C ILE A 147 0.48 -2.82 7.29
N GLU A 148 -0.42 -2.08 6.66
CA GLU A 148 -1.51 -2.61 5.84
C GLU A 148 -1.06 -2.71 4.38
N ASP A 149 -1.04 -3.91 3.80
CA ASP A 149 -0.94 -4.10 2.34
C ASP A 149 -2.35 -4.09 1.73
N CYS A 150 -2.65 -2.97 1.09
CA CYS A 150 -3.90 -2.65 0.44
C CYS A 150 -3.82 -2.81 -1.08
N ALA A 151 -2.87 -3.60 -1.62
CA ALA A 151 -2.78 -3.86 -3.05
C ALA A 151 -4.09 -4.40 -3.65
N HIS A 152 -4.94 -5.07 -2.86
CA HIS A 152 -6.27 -5.55 -3.28
C HIS A 152 -7.44 -4.81 -2.62
N ALA A 153 -7.23 -3.65 -1.99
CA ALA A 153 -8.23 -3.02 -1.12
C ALA A 153 -8.34 -1.49 -1.31
N MET A 154 -8.26 -1.01 -2.55
CA MET A 154 -8.43 0.41 -2.82
C MET A 154 -9.85 0.87 -2.50
N PHE A 155 -9.99 1.93 -1.70
CA PHE A 155 -11.25 2.47 -1.18
C PHE A 155 -12.16 1.43 -0.51
N LEU A 156 -11.59 0.36 0.06
CA LEU A 156 -12.34 -0.66 0.79
C LEU A 156 -12.80 -0.10 2.15
N PRO A 157 -14.11 0.06 2.41
CA PRO A 157 -14.59 0.52 3.71
C PRO A 157 -14.50 -0.59 4.76
N TYR A 158 -14.06 -0.24 5.96
CA TYR A 158 -14.05 -1.09 7.14
C TYR A 158 -14.30 -0.26 8.40
N GLN A 159 -15.39 -0.58 9.12
CA GLN A 159 -15.82 0.08 10.36
C GLN A 159 -15.75 1.63 10.32
N GLY A 160 -16.23 2.24 9.23
CA GLY A 160 -16.30 3.71 9.09
C GLY A 160 -15.03 4.40 8.62
N LYS A 161 -13.95 3.66 8.34
CA LYS A 161 -12.72 4.15 7.70
C LYS A 161 -12.41 3.35 6.44
N TYR A 162 -11.44 3.79 5.65
CA TYR A 162 -10.92 2.97 4.55
C TYR A 162 -9.76 2.09 5.03
N ALA A 163 -9.63 0.89 4.46
CA ALA A 163 -8.42 0.08 4.58
C ALA A 163 -7.18 0.90 4.18
N GLY A 164 -6.06 0.68 4.85
CA GLY A 164 -4.84 1.47 4.69
C GLY A 164 -4.79 2.75 5.52
N THR A 165 -5.79 2.97 6.38
CA THR A 165 -5.85 4.12 7.31
C THR A 165 -6.02 3.70 8.78
N TRP A 166 -5.98 2.39 9.06
CA TRP A 166 -6.08 1.81 10.40
C TRP A 166 -4.70 1.60 11.02
N GLY A 167 -3.81 1.00 10.25
CA GLY A 167 -2.41 0.81 10.57
C GLY A 167 -1.64 2.12 10.62
N HIS A 168 -0.37 1.98 10.95
CA HIS A 168 0.55 3.11 10.95
C HIS A 168 0.93 3.52 9.52
N ILE A 169 0.98 2.55 8.60
CA ILE A 169 1.30 2.72 7.19
C ILE A 169 0.34 1.85 6.37
N GLY A 170 -0.32 2.41 5.36
CA GLY A 170 -1.05 1.65 4.35
C GLY A 170 -0.36 1.72 3.00
N VAL A 171 -0.23 0.61 2.27
CA VAL A 171 0.48 0.55 0.97
C VAL A 171 -0.46 0.09 -0.13
N PHE A 172 -0.51 0.82 -1.23
CA PHE A 172 -1.35 0.52 -2.39
C PHE A 172 -0.50 0.26 -3.62
N SER A 173 -1.01 -0.59 -4.51
CA SER A 173 -0.36 -0.96 -5.75
C SER A 173 -1.09 -0.43 -6.96
N PHE A 174 -0.32 0.10 -7.91
CA PHE A 174 -0.76 0.51 -9.24
C PHE A 174 -0.14 -0.37 -10.33
N CYS A 175 0.27 -1.59 -9.96
CA CYS A 175 0.70 -2.59 -10.94
C CYS A 175 -0.43 -2.91 -11.91
N GLN A 176 -0.09 -3.46 -13.08
CA GLN A 176 -1.06 -3.99 -14.02
C GLN A 176 -2.06 -4.93 -13.32
N GLY A 177 -3.35 -4.76 -13.63
CA GLY A 177 -4.41 -5.60 -13.08
C GLY A 177 -4.89 -5.21 -11.67
N LYS A 178 -4.38 -4.13 -11.08
CA LYS A 178 -4.93 -3.52 -9.84
C LYS A 178 -6.15 -2.63 -10.15
N HIS A 179 -6.79 -2.08 -9.11
CA HIS A 179 -8.02 -1.27 -9.24
C HIS A 179 -7.83 -0.06 -10.18
N MET A 180 -6.66 0.54 -10.13
CA MET A 180 -6.12 1.46 -11.13
C MET A 180 -4.69 1.05 -11.44
N THR A 181 -4.18 1.41 -12.62
CA THR A 181 -2.85 1.01 -13.07
C THR A 181 -2.05 2.18 -13.64
N THR A 182 -0.74 2.09 -13.47
CA THR A 182 0.27 2.90 -14.17
C THR A 182 1.31 2.02 -14.86
N GLY A 183 0.96 0.76 -15.13
CA GLY A 183 1.89 -0.32 -15.47
C GLY A 183 2.57 -0.86 -14.20
N ASP A 184 3.37 0.01 -13.57
CA ASP A 184 3.91 -0.16 -12.22
C ASP A 184 3.81 1.14 -11.45
N GLY A 185 3.63 1.04 -10.14
CA GLY A 185 3.50 2.18 -9.25
C GLY A 185 2.98 1.77 -7.88
N GLY A 186 3.04 2.69 -6.94
CA GLY A 186 2.36 2.54 -5.66
C GLY A 186 2.30 3.84 -4.88
N ILE A 187 1.50 3.83 -3.83
CA ILE A 187 1.42 4.93 -2.88
C ILE A 187 1.30 4.39 -1.46
N ALA A 188 2.04 4.99 -0.52
CA ALA A 188 1.90 4.71 0.91
C ALA A 188 1.16 5.85 1.59
N LEU A 189 0.33 5.53 2.58
CA LEU A 189 -0.45 6.47 3.38
C LEU A 189 0.00 6.39 4.84
N THR A 190 0.07 7.54 5.51
CA THR A 190 0.29 7.59 6.96
C THR A 190 -0.18 8.92 7.56
N ASN A 191 -0.47 8.92 8.86
CA ASN A 191 -0.76 10.13 9.64
C ASN A 191 0.40 10.55 10.56
N ASP A 192 1.50 9.79 10.54
CA ASP A 192 2.68 10.02 11.36
C ASP A 192 3.76 10.74 10.52
N ASP A 193 4.16 11.91 11.00
CA ASP A 193 5.13 12.77 10.30
C ASP A 193 6.52 12.11 10.25
N THR A 194 6.92 11.40 11.30
CA THR A 194 8.22 10.70 11.38
C THR A 194 8.27 9.50 10.43
N LEU A 195 7.21 8.69 10.36
CA LEU A 195 7.13 7.59 9.40
C LEU A 195 7.12 8.11 7.96
N ALA A 196 6.40 9.19 7.68
CA ALA A 196 6.40 9.81 6.36
C ALA A 196 7.80 10.29 5.94
N GLU A 197 8.53 10.96 6.84
CA GLU A 197 9.91 11.40 6.61
C GLU A 197 10.85 10.21 6.36
N ARG A 198 10.75 9.14 7.15
CA ARG A 198 11.57 7.93 6.98
C ARG A 198 11.29 7.21 5.65
N ILE A 199 10.03 7.12 5.21
CA ILE A 199 9.70 6.54 3.89
C ILE A 199 10.26 7.42 2.76
N ARG A 200 10.13 8.75 2.86
CA ARG A 200 10.65 9.68 1.84
C ARG A 200 12.17 9.62 1.73
N SER A 201 12.89 9.46 2.84
CA SER A 201 14.36 9.43 2.84
C SER A 201 14.94 8.26 2.05
N VAL A 202 14.26 7.10 2.05
CA VAL A 202 14.73 5.90 1.32
C VAL A 202 14.14 5.74 -0.06
N THR A 203 12.97 6.33 -0.34
CA THR A 203 12.39 6.34 -1.69
C THR A 203 13.10 7.33 -2.62
N CYS A 204 13.60 8.44 -2.07
CA CYS A 204 14.31 9.44 -2.81
C CYS A 204 15.19 10.27 -1.86
N PHE A 205 16.46 9.87 -1.72
CA PHE A 205 17.46 10.72 -1.09
C PHE A 205 17.90 11.81 -2.07
N GLY A 206 18.07 13.04 -1.59
CA GLY A 206 18.44 14.21 -2.41
C GLY A 206 19.81 14.04 -3.08
N GLU A 207 20.85 14.61 -2.47
CA GLU A 207 22.22 14.47 -2.98
C GLU A 207 22.98 13.34 -2.29
N SER A 208 22.96 13.33 -0.96
CA SER A 208 23.67 12.34 -0.13
C SER A 208 22.73 11.77 0.94
N PRO A 209 22.56 10.44 1.01
CA PRO A 209 21.72 9.85 2.04
C PRO A 209 22.46 9.77 3.38
N LEU A 210 21.73 9.94 4.49
CA LEU A 210 22.27 9.80 5.85
C LEU A 210 22.38 8.34 6.29
N GLU A 211 21.62 7.45 5.65
CA GLU A 211 21.56 6.02 5.91
C GLU A 211 21.59 5.26 4.57
N LEU A 212 21.56 3.92 4.60
CA LEU A 212 21.41 3.15 3.37
C LEU A 212 20.05 3.45 2.73
N ALA A 213 20.07 4.05 1.55
CA ALA A 213 18.87 4.52 0.87
C ALA A 213 18.85 4.08 -0.60
N THR A 214 17.69 4.19 -1.23
CA THR A 214 17.46 3.75 -2.61
C THR A 214 16.85 4.88 -3.46
N VAL A 215 16.60 4.61 -4.73
CA VAL A 215 15.86 5.52 -5.60
C VAL A 215 14.63 4.77 -6.13
N PHE A 216 13.57 4.80 -5.32
CA PHE A 216 12.25 4.27 -5.63
C PHE A 216 11.26 5.36 -6.06
N ARG A 217 11.77 6.53 -6.47
CA ARG A 217 10.96 7.68 -6.89
C ARG A 217 9.98 7.32 -8.01
N MET A 218 8.71 7.72 -7.87
CA MET A 218 7.75 7.67 -8.97
C MET A 218 8.10 8.74 -10.03
N THR A 219 8.01 8.39 -11.32
CA THR A 219 8.21 9.34 -12.42
C THR A 219 7.00 10.27 -12.59
N GLU A 220 7.18 11.42 -13.25
CA GLU A 220 6.04 12.29 -13.60
C GLU A 220 5.05 11.61 -14.53
N MET A 221 5.52 10.69 -15.38
CA MET A 221 4.64 9.92 -16.28
C MET A 221 3.73 8.97 -15.51
N GLN A 222 4.30 8.19 -14.56
CA GLN A 222 3.49 7.35 -13.67
C GLN A 222 2.50 8.19 -12.87
N ALA A 223 2.96 9.31 -12.31
CA ALA A 223 2.11 10.17 -11.49
C ALA A 223 0.98 10.82 -12.29
N ALA A 224 1.24 11.23 -13.54
CA ALA A 224 0.24 11.76 -14.46
C ALA A 224 -0.87 10.74 -14.73
N VAL A 225 -0.49 9.51 -15.09
CA VAL A 225 -1.46 8.43 -15.34
C VAL A 225 -2.24 8.10 -14.06
N ALA A 226 -1.56 7.98 -12.91
CA ALA A 226 -2.22 7.70 -11.65
C ALA A 226 -3.23 8.78 -11.26
N LEU A 227 -2.90 10.07 -11.47
CA LEU A 227 -3.79 11.17 -11.12
C LEU A 227 -5.08 11.12 -11.94
N ALA A 228 -4.98 10.87 -13.25
CA ALA A 228 -6.15 10.70 -14.11
C ALA A 228 -6.99 9.48 -13.71
N GLN A 229 -6.34 8.36 -13.40
CA GLN A 229 -7.01 7.13 -12.97
C GLN A 229 -7.72 7.28 -11.61
N LEU A 230 -7.14 8.02 -10.66
CA LEU A 230 -7.73 8.26 -9.34
C LEU A 230 -9.11 8.92 -9.43
N GLU A 231 -9.34 9.80 -10.40
CA GLU A 231 -10.64 10.45 -10.61
C GLU A 231 -11.75 9.45 -10.97
N ARG A 232 -11.39 8.27 -11.49
CA ARG A 232 -12.32 7.28 -12.04
C ARG A 232 -12.42 6.01 -11.22
N VAL A 233 -11.41 5.70 -10.41
CA VAL A 233 -11.27 4.38 -9.78
C VAL A 233 -12.45 3.98 -8.90
N LYS A 234 -13.14 4.94 -8.25
CA LYS A 234 -14.37 4.65 -7.50
C LYS A 234 -15.46 4.05 -8.39
N GLY A 235 -15.62 4.54 -9.62
CA GLY A 235 -16.55 3.96 -10.59
C GLY A 235 -16.16 2.55 -11.05
N TYR A 236 -14.86 2.25 -11.14
CA TYR A 236 -14.39 0.88 -11.42
C TYR A 236 -14.72 -0.07 -10.25
N ILE A 237 -14.56 0.41 -9.02
CA ILE A 237 -14.90 -0.34 -7.81
C ILE A 237 -16.41 -0.65 -7.75
N GLU A 238 -17.26 0.32 -8.07
CA GLU A 238 -18.71 0.09 -8.15
C GLU A 238 -19.08 -0.99 -9.20
N GLU A 239 -18.33 -1.08 -10.31
CA GLU A 239 -18.53 -2.13 -11.30
C GLU A 239 -18.13 -3.50 -10.76
N TYR A 240 -17.00 -3.61 -10.04
CA TYR A 240 -16.62 -4.85 -9.37
C TYR A 240 -17.65 -5.28 -8.32
N GLN A 241 -18.20 -4.34 -7.56
CA GLN A 241 -19.25 -4.63 -6.58
C GLN A 241 -20.52 -5.16 -7.25
N ARG A 242 -20.93 -4.59 -8.39
CA ARG A 242 -22.07 -5.11 -9.17
C ARG A 242 -21.81 -6.52 -9.69
N ALA A 243 -20.62 -6.77 -10.22
CA ALA A 243 -20.23 -8.10 -10.70
C ALA A 243 -20.17 -9.13 -9.56
N TYR A 244 -19.59 -8.76 -8.42
CA TYR A 244 -19.55 -9.59 -7.21
C TYR A 244 -20.97 -9.94 -6.74
N ALA A 245 -21.86 -8.97 -6.63
CA ALA A 245 -23.25 -9.22 -6.23
C ALA A 245 -23.98 -10.19 -7.19
N HIS A 246 -23.74 -10.07 -8.49
CA HIS A 246 -24.30 -10.99 -9.48
C HIS A 246 -23.77 -12.43 -9.29
N LEU A 247 -22.46 -12.59 -9.09
CA LEU A 247 -21.84 -13.89 -8.85
C LEU A 247 -22.31 -14.51 -7.53
N SER A 248 -22.37 -13.73 -6.45
CA SER A 248 -22.87 -14.17 -5.14
C SER A 248 -24.31 -14.67 -5.23
N ALA A 249 -25.19 -13.96 -5.94
CA ALA A 249 -26.57 -14.40 -6.15
C ALA A 249 -26.66 -15.69 -6.98
N ALA A 250 -25.77 -15.89 -7.95
CA ALA A 250 -25.76 -17.09 -8.80
C ALA A 250 -25.33 -18.36 -8.06
N ILE A 251 -24.57 -18.23 -6.98
CA ILE A 251 -24.11 -19.35 -6.14
C ILE A 251 -24.91 -19.48 -4.85
N GLU A 252 -25.92 -18.63 -4.63
CA GLU A 252 -26.75 -18.70 -3.44
C GLU A 252 -27.48 -20.06 -3.38
N GLY A 253 -27.20 -20.85 -2.34
CA GLY A 253 -27.74 -22.20 -2.17
C GLY A 253 -26.90 -23.33 -2.77
N CYS A 254 -25.76 -23.02 -3.41
CA CYS A 254 -24.75 -24.01 -3.75
C CYS A 254 -23.88 -24.29 -2.51
N ALA A 255 -23.93 -25.52 -2.01
CA ALA A 255 -23.04 -26.05 -0.95
C ALA A 255 -22.02 -27.02 -1.55
#